data_AF-A0A6H0S7Y4-F1
#
_entry.id   AF-A0A6H0S7Y4-F1
#
_cell.length_a   1.000
_cell.length_b   1.000
_cell.length_c   1.000
_cell.angle_alpha   90.00
_cell.angle_beta   90.00
_cell.angle_gamma   90.00
#
_symmetry.space_group_name_H-M   'P 1'
#
loop_
_entity.id
_entity.type
_entity.pdbx_description
1 polymer ?
#
loop_
_entity_poly.entity_id
_entity_poly.type
_entity_poly.pdbx_seq_one_letter_code
_entity_poly.pdbx_strand_id
1 'polypeptide(L)'
;MSPPDHAGAQTSRGETMFAVQRLIQSAGLALVAGLSGLATAGTASAITSADDAAFLSDIRYEGISYESAVEVISNAHEVCAELDSGVQATDIGLDILEYTDLNTRQAAAFIVMSIGYYCPQHTGAFA
;
A
#
# COMPACT_ATOMS: atom_id res chain seq x y z
N MET A 1 -38.45 -45.45 -46.38
CA MET A 1 -38.76 -46.22 -45.16
C MET A 1 -38.32 -45.41 -43.95
N SER A 2 -39.16 -45.36 -42.91
CA SER A 2 -38.84 -45.01 -41.50
C SER A 2 -38.74 -46.32 -40.68
N PRO A 3 -38.57 -46.33 -39.33
CA PRO A 3 -37.81 -45.46 -38.40
C PRO A 3 -36.54 -46.27 -37.96
N PRO A 4 -36.15 -46.59 -36.68
CA PRO A 4 -36.44 -46.07 -35.32
C PRO A 4 -35.70 -44.74 -35.02
N ASP A 5 -35.68 -44.09 -33.84
CA ASP A 5 -36.20 -44.29 -32.45
C ASP A 5 -35.31 -44.89 -31.31
N HIS A 6 -35.34 -44.18 -30.17
CA HIS A 6 -35.01 -44.54 -28.77
C HIS A 6 -33.56 -44.82 -28.24
N ALA A 7 -33.15 -43.92 -27.32
CA ALA A 7 -32.78 -44.18 -25.89
C ALA A 7 -31.39 -44.71 -25.44
N GLY A 8 -30.94 -44.21 -24.28
CA GLY A 8 -29.74 -44.61 -23.51
C GLY A 8 -28.74 -43.44 -23.32
N ALA A 9 -28.74 -42.63 -22.24
CA ALA A 9 -28.49 -42.93 -20.82
C ALA A 9 -27.03 -43.39 -20.54
N GLN A 10 -26.23 -42.86 -19.60
CA GLN A 10 -26.45 -41.84 -18.54
C GLN A 10 -25.16 -41.02 -18.23
N THR A 11 -25.37 -39.93 -17.50
CA THR A 11 -24.50 -39.29 -16.48
C THR A 11 -23.09 -39.86 -16.22
N SER A 12 -22.08 -38.98 -16.22
CA SER A 12 -21.11 -38.98 -15.11
C SER A 12 -20.62 -37.57 -14.82
N ARG A 13 -20.91 -37.15 -13.59
CA ARG A 13 -20.52 -35.91 -12.92
C ARG A 13 -19.01 -35.93 -12.66
N GLY A 14 -18.26 -34.99 -13.23
CA GLY A 14 -16.80 -34.97 -13.20
C GLY A 14 -16.20 -33.57 -13.40
N GLU A 15 -16.55 -32.66 -12.49
CA GLU A 15 -15.69 -31.56 -12.00
C GLU A 15 -14.87 -30.76 -13.04
N THR A 16 -15.55 -29.76 -13.62
CA THR A 16 -14.93 -28.68 -14.40
C THR A 16 -14.08 -27.76 -13.53
N MET A 17 -12.78 -28.05 -13.38
CA MET A 17 -11.70 -27.06 -13.23
C MET A 17 -10.37 -27.78 -12.92
N PHE A 18 -9.58 -28.10 -13.95
CA PHE A 18 -8.11 -28.12 -13.89
C PHE A 18 -7.54 -28.24 -15.32
N ALA A 19 -6.29 -27.79 -15.52
CA ALA A 19 -5.46 -28.08 -16.70
C ALA A 19 -5.80 -27.41 -18.06
N VAL A 20 -6.21 -26.13 -18.10
CA VAL A 20 -5.92 -25.25 -19.26
C VAL A 20 -5.37 -23.89 -18.81
N GLN A 21 -4.15 -23.86 -18.28
CA GLN A 21 -3.41 -22.60 -18.12
C GLN A 21 -1.98 -22.73 -18.66
N ARG A 22 -1.90 -22.62 -19.99
CA ARG A 22 -0.78 -22.18 -20.84
C ARG A 22 0.62 -22.36 -20.25
N LEU A 23 1.27 -23.46 -20.66
CA LEU A 23 2.71 -23.64 -20.56
C LEU A 23 3.43 -22.61 -21.46
N ILE A 24 3.88 -21.51 -20.87
CA ILE A 24 4.91 -20.65 -21.46
C ILE A 24 6.17 -20.84 -20.61
N GLN A 25 7.17 -21.50 -21.19
CA GLN A 25 8.38 -21.88 -20.48
C GLN A 25 9.46 -20.81 -20.62
N SER A 26 9.62 -20.01 -19.57
CA SER A 26 10.81 -19.16 -19.37
C SER A 26 11.49 -19.56 -18.07
N ALA A 27 12.67 -20.18 -18.19
CA ALA A 27 13.43 -20.69 -17.06
C ALA A 27 14.22 -19.58 -16.34
N GLY A 28 14.29 -19.68 -15.01
CA GLY A 28 15.38 -19.10 -14.23
C GLY A 28 15.13 -17.77 -13.51
N LEU A 29 14.40 -17.81 -12.40
CA LEU A 29 14.98 -17.52 -11.07
C LEU A 29 14.01 -17.97 -9.96
N ALA A 30 14.37 -19.01 -9.20
CA ALA A 30 13.53 -19.52 -8.13
C ALA A 30 13.75 -18.74 -6.82
N LEU A 31 13.07 -17.61 -6.67
CA LEU A 31 12.92 -16.95 -5.36
C LEU A 31 11.80 -17.65 -4.57
N VAL A 32 12.18 -18.65 -3.77
CA VAL A 32 11.31 -19.19 -2.72
C VAL A 32 11.28 -18.18 -1.57
N ALA A 33 10.30 -17.28 -1.61
CA ALA A 33 9.78 -16.60 -0.43
C ALA A 33 8.43 -17.25 -0.09
N GLY A 34 8.33 -17.84 1.09
CA GLY A 34 7.23 -18.74 1.45
C GLY A 34 5.86 -18.04 1.54
N LEU A 35 4.82 -18.80 1.19
CA LEU A 35 3.43 -18.44 1.45
C LEU A 35 3.18 -18.30 2.96
N SER A 36 3.06 -17.07 3.44
CA SER A 36 2.46 -16.77 4.75
C SER A 36 1.06 -16.22 4.55
N GLY A 37 0.12 -17.11 4.23
CA GLY A 37 -1.30 -16.78 4.20
C GLY A 37 -1.83 -16.56 5.62
N LEU A 38 -1.69 -15.34 6.15
CA LEU A 38 -2.32 -14.94 7.40
C LEU A 38 -3.78 -14.54 7.14
N ALA A 39 -4.66 -15.52 7.24
CA ALA A 39 -6.09 -15.28 7.36
C ALA A 39 -6.41 -14.72 8.76
N THR A 40 -6.08 -13.45 9.00
CA THR A 40 -6.52 -12.74 10.20
C THR A 40 -7.95 -12.27 10.02
N ALA A 41 -8.90 -13.03 10.58
CA ALA A 41 -10.23 -12.51 10.85
C ALA A 41 -10.10 -11.39 11.89
N GLY A 42 -10.14 -10.15 11.42
CA GLY A 42 -10.01 -8.94 12.23
C GLY A 42 -10.77 -7.81 11.54
N THR A 43 -11.36 -6.94 12.37
CA THR A 43 -11.99 -5.65 12.08
C THR A 43 -11.67 -5.04 10.72
N ALA A 44 -12.67 -4.46 10.05
CA ALA A 44 -12.54 -3.75 8.77
C ALA A 44 -11.45 -2.66 8.82
N SER A 45 -10.21 -3.08 8.54
CA SER A 45 -9.06 -2.22 8.42
C SER A 45 -9.11 -1.59 7.03
N ALA A 46 -8.99 -0.26 6.96
CA ALA A 46 -8.60 0.37 5.72
C ALA A 46 -7.32 -0.31 5.21
N ILE A 47 -7.28 -0.70 3.94
CA ILE A 47 -6.11 -1.35 3.35
C ILE A 47 -4.99 -0.30 3.28
N THR A 48 -4.13 -0.29 4.29
CA THR A 48 -2.90 0.52 4.33
C THR A 48 -1.77 -0.25 3.65
N SER A 49 -0.95 0.43 2.84
CA SER A 49 0.27 -0.14 2.27
C SER A 49 1.26 -0.57 3.38
N ALA A 50 2.27 -1.36 3.00
CA ALA A 50 3.40 -1.63 3.89
C ALA A 50 4.15 -0.34 4.25
N ASP A 51 4.27 0.58 3.29
CA ASP A 51 4.91 1.89 3.48
C ASP A 51 4.08 2.78 4.41
N ASP A 52 2.75 2.79 4.26
CA ASP A 52 1.84 3.50 5.17
C ASP A 52 1.95 2.96 6.61
N ALA A 53 1.97 1.64 6.77
CA ALA A 53 2.11 1.02 8.09
C ALA A 53 3.46 1.35 8.75
N ALA A 54 4.52 1.47 7.95
CA ALA A 54 5.86 1.86 8.39
C ALA A 54 5.95 3.36 8.73
N PHE A 55 5.49 4.24 7.84
CA PHE A 55 5.37 5.68 8.07
C PHE A 55 4.58 5.97 9.36
N LEU A 56 3.39 5.38 9.50
CA LEU A 56 2.58 5.52 10.72
C LEU A 56 3.29 4.97 11.97
N SER A 57 4.20 4.01 11.84
CA SER A 57 5.02 3.50 12.94
C SER A 57 6.11 4.49 13.35
N ASP A 58 6.82 5.04 12.38
CA ASP A 58 7.99 5.87 12.63
C ASP A 58 7.58 7.28 13.13
N ILE A 59 6.48 7.85 12.64
CA ILE A 59 5.94 9.10 13.22
C ILE A 59 5.54 8.91 14.69
N ARG A 60 4.94 7.76 15.05
CA ARG A 60 4.60 7.45 16.46
C ARG A 60 5.86 7.25 17.32
N TYR A 61 6.95 6.73 16.74
CA TYR A 61 8.23 6.60 17.44
C TYR A 61 8.85 7.98 17.76
N GLU A 62 8.71 8.95 16.86
CA GLU A 62 9.05 10.37 17.10
C GLU A 62 8.02 11.11 17.99
N GLY A 63 7.06 10.39 18.57
CA GLY A 63 6.04 10.92 19.48
C GLY A 63 4.93 11.73 18.80
N ILE A 64 4.84 11.69 17.47
CA ILE A 64 3.78 12.33 16.69
C ILE A 64 2.51 11.50 16.86
N SER A 65 1.50 12.08 17.52
CA SER A 65 0.17 11.51 17.64
C SER A 65 -0.72 12.03 16.50
N TYR A 66 -1.69 11.23 16.08
CA TYR A 66 -2.67 11.60 15.06
C TYR A 66 -4.04 10.99 15.40
N GLU A 67 -5.12 11.66 15.03
CA GLU A 67 -6.49 11.19 15.27
C GLU A 67 -6.98 10.27 14.13
N SER A 68 -6.56 10.54 12.90
CA SER A 68 -6.96 9.81 11.70
C SER A 68 -5.75 9.35 10.90
N ALA A 69 -5.61 8.03 10.74
CA ALA A 69 -4.54 7.42 9.94
C ALA A 69 -4.61 7.84 8.47
N VAL A 70 -5.82 7.97 7.91
CA VAL A 70 -6.04 8.37 6.51
C VAL A 70 -5.64 9.83 6.29
N GLU A 71 -5.93 10.70 7.26
CA GLU A 71 -5.65 12.13 7.19
C GLU A 71 -4.15 12.41 7.32
N VAL A 72 -3.47 11.78 8.29
CA VAL A 72 -2.02 11.97 8.47
C VAL A 72 -1.20 11.43 7.27
N ILE A 73 -1.66 10.36 6.62
CA ILE A 73 -1.09 9.87 5.35
C ILE A 73 -1.36 10.88 4.22
N SER A 74 -2.58 11.43 4.13
CA SER A 74 -2.91 12.45 3.13
C SER A 74 -2.03 13.69 3.28
N ASN A 75 -1.82 14.16 4.51
CA ASN A 75 -0.95 15.30 4.81
C ASN A 75 0.53 15.00 4.50
N ALA A 76 0.97 13.75 4.69
CA ALA A 76 2.31 13.32 4.31
C ALA A 76 2.52 13.30 2.78
N HIS A 77 1.48 12.98 2.01
CA HIS A 77 1.49 13.16 0.56
C HIS A 77 1.42 14.63 0.14
N GLU A 78 0.72 15.50 0.88
CA GLU A 78 0.65 16.93 0.59
C GLU A 78 2.04 17.59 0.69
N VAL A 79 2.84 17.26 1.72
CA VAL A 79 4.25 17.69 1.82
C VAL A 79 5.02 17.42 0.52
N CYS A 80 4.79 16.26 -0.11
CA CYS A 80 5.41 15.91 -1.38
C CYS A 80 4.86 16.70 -2.58
N ALA A 81 3.56 17.04 -2.58
CA ALA A 81 2.94 17.87 -3.62
C ALA A 81 3.41 19.34 -3.54
N GLU A 82 3.54 19.87 -2.32
CA GLU A 82 4.09 21.21 -2.06
C GLU A 82 5.54 21.31 -2.56
N LEU A 83 6.39 20.32 -2.24
CA LEU A 83 7.77 20.24 -2.71
C LEU A 83 7.90 20.10 -4.24
N ASP A 84 7.00 19.35 -4.89
CA ASP A 84 6.94 19.25 -6.36
C ASP A 84 6.51 20.59 -7.00
N SER A 85 5.62 21.34 -6.34
CA SER A 85 5.23 22.69 -6.75
C SER A 85 6.29 23.77 -6.50
N GLY A 86 7.37 23.44 -5.76
CA GLY A 86 8.50 24.31 -5.48
C GLY A 86 8.41 25.10 -4.18
N VAL A 87 7.51 24.75 -3.26
CA VAL A 87 7.49 25.29 -1.88
C VAL A 87 8.73 24.79 -1.13
N GLN A 88 9.33 25.62 -0.28
CA GLN A 88 10.49 25.23 0.51
C GLN A 88 10.07 24.39 1.71
N ALA A 89 10.85 23.35 2.05
CA ALA A 89 10.58 22.51 3.22
C ALA A 89 10.56 23.29 4.55
N THR A 90 11.19 24.47 4.62
CA THR A 90 11.09 25.38 5.76
C THR A 90 9.72 26.04 5.88
N ASP A 91 9.08 26.38 4.77
CA ASP A 91 7.78 27.04 4.76
C ASP A 91 6.68 26.03 5.13
N ILE A 92 6.71 24.84 4.52
CA ILE A 92 5.88 23.68 4.91
C ILE A 92 6.04 23.38 6.42
N GLY A 93 7.28 23.48 6.94
CA GLY A 93 7.56 23.30 8.36
C GLY A 93 6.95 24.36 9.25
N LEU A 94 6.79 25.60 8.78
CA LEU A 94 6.08 26.66 9.50
C LEU A 94 4.57 26.44 9.45
N ASP A 95 4.02 26.05 8.30
CA ASP A 95 2.59 25.76 8.17
C ASP A 95 2.16 24.59 9.08
N ILE A 96 2.95 23.51 9.15
CA ILE A 96 2.71 22.42 10.12
C ILE A 96 2.70 22.94 11.56
N LEU A 97 3.59 23.88 11.91
CA LEU A 97 3.65 24.48 13.26
C LEU A 97 2.52 25.49 13.53
N GLU A 98 1.88 26.04 12.50
CA GLU A 98 0.73 26.93 12.62
C GLU A 98 -0.58 26.15 12.79
N TYR A 99 -0.72 25.03 12.07
CA TYR A 99 -1.98 24.26 11.99
C TYR A 99 -2.02 22.98 12.85
N THR A 100 -0.95 22.63 13.57
CA THR A 100 -0.89 21.43 14.42
C THR A 100 -0.22 21.68 15.78
N ASP A 101 -0.49 20.83 16.77
CA ASP A 101 0.17 20.84 18.09
C ASP A 101 1.61 20.25 18.08
N LEU A 102 2.23 20.06 16.92
CA LEU A 102 3.59 19.52 16.83
C LEU A 102 4.63 20.57 17.24
N ASN A 103 5.72 20.11 17.86
CA ASN A 103 6.89 20.96 18.10
C ASN A 103 7.85 20.94 16.89
N THR A 104 8.80 21.88 16.83
CA THR A 104 9.73 22.03 15.69
C THR A 104 10.51 20.75 15.32
N ARG A 105 10.88 19.91 16.31
CA ARG A 105 11.51 18.61 16.02
C ARG A 105 10.53 17.65 15.35
N GLN A 106 9.30 17.61 15.84
CA GLN A 106 8.24 16.74 15.29
C GLN A 106 7.81 17.17 13.89
N ALA A 107 7.65 18.47 13.63
CA ALA A 107 7.35 18.98 12.29
C ALA A 107 8.47 18.64 11.29
N ALA A 108 9.74 18.85 11.67
CA ALA A 108 10.89 18.47 10.85
C ALA A 108 10.96 16.95 10.61
N ALA A 109 10.71 16.14 11.66
CA ALA A 109 10.69 14.69 11.55
C ALA A 109 9.55 14.21 10.62
N PHE A 110 8.36 14.79 10.73
CA PHE A 110 7.22 14.52 9.85
C PHE A 110 7.58 14.76 8.38
N ILE A 111 8.17 15.91 8.04
CA ILE A 111 8.57 16.23 6.66
C ILE A 111 9.64 15.25 6.17
N VAL A 112 10.69 14.98 6.97
CA VAL A 112 11.77 14.06 6.58
C VAL A 112 11.24 12.64 6.34
N MET A 113 10.32 12.15 7.18
CA MET A 113 9.68 10.85 6.97
C MET A 113 8.75 10.85 5.74
N SER A 114 7.94 11.89 5.57
CA SER A 114 7.07 12.04 4.39
C SER A 114 7.88 11.98 3.09
N ILE A 115 9.00 12.71 3.04
CA ILE A 115 9.96 12.66 1.93
C ILE A 115 10.55 11.26 1.76
N GLY A 116 11.00 10.62 2.86
CA GLY A 116 11.64 9.30 2.82
C GLY A 116 10.72 8.18 2.32
N TYR A 117 9.44 8.21 2.69
CA TYR A 117 8.45 7.19 2.31
C TYR A 117 7.75 7.48 0.97
N TYR A 118 7.37 8.73 0.72
CA TYR A 118 6.43 9.06 -0.36
C TYR A 118 7.05 9.84 -1.53
N CYS A 119 8.18 10.51 -1.35
CA CYS A 119 8.83 11.28 -2.42
C CYS A 119 10.36 11.38 -2.28
N PRO A 120 11.09 10.25 -2.37
CA PRO A 120 12.52 10.19 -2.07
C PRO A 120 13.40 11.06 -2.98
N GLN A 121 12.88 11.55 -4.12
CA GLN A 121 13.57 12.56 -4.95
C GLN A 121 13.80 13.89 -4.21
N HIS A 122 13.01 14.22 -3.17
CA HIS A 122 13.19 15.44 -2.36
C HIS A 122 14.05 15.22 -1.10
N THR A 123 14.78 14.11 -0.97
CA THR A 123 15.69 13.87 0.17
C THR A 123 16.76 14.95 0.37
N GLY A 124 17.03 15.76 -0.67
CA GLY A 124 17.89 16.95 -0.61
C GLY A 124 17.17 18.27 -0.28
N ALA A 125 15.90 18.28 0.11
CA ALA A 125 15.13 19.53 0.37
C ALA A 125 15.63 20.37 1.57
N PHE A 126 16.60 19.84 2.33
CA PHE A 126 17.25 20.50 3.46
C PHE A 126 18.79 20.64 3.28
N ALA A 127 19.30 20.49 2.05
CA ALA A 127 20.73 20.48 1.72
C ALA A 127 21.31 21.88 1.42
#